data_AF-A0A431EB97-F1
#
_entry.id   AF-A0A431EB97-F1
#
_cell.length_a   1.000
_cell.length_b   1.000
_cell.length_c   1.000
_cell.angle_alpha   90.00
_cell.angle_beta   90.00
_cell.angle_gamma   90.00
#
_symmetry.space_group_name_H-M   'P 1'
#
loop_
_entity.id
_entity.type
_entity.pdbx_description
1 polymer ?
#
loop_
_entity_poly.entity_id
_entity_poly.type
_entity_poly.pdbx_seq_one_letter_code
_entity_poly.pdbx_strand_id
1 'polypeptide(L)'
;MKTLVNTIDMFQVIEGKASPNLFEGIENSGVVKIAKLLIDHIKKTMDRDITYNEAKEILSTGKLKIRNQVTDLSKEVAEFKKEYLEGLMDIIEAKYGKILDKMDNLYLIGGGSYLFADTEDTFIRVPKKDNEYYNAIGFYLYALNTATKVG
;
A
#
# COMPACT_ATOMS: atom_id res chain seq x y z
N MET A 1 6.71 7.55 -5.01
CA MET A 1 6.20 6.21 -5.41
C MET A 1 6.39 5.98 -6.91
N LYS A 2 6.82 4.78 -7.34
CA LYS A 2 7.07 4.48 -8.78
C LYS A 2 5.80 4.05 -9.53
N THR A 3 4.90 3.28 -8.92
CA THR A 3 3.74 2.69 -9.63
C THR A 3 2.49 2.70 -8.76
N LEU A 4 1.33 2.99 -9.35
CA LEU A 4 0.02 2.75 -8.72
C LEU A 4 -0.34 1.28 -8.91
N VAL A 5 -0.61 0.57 -7.82
CA VAL A 5 -1.07 -0.82 -7.86
C VAL A 5 -2.59 -0.89 -7.77
N ASN A 6 -3.20 -1.81 -8.53
CA ASN A 6 -4.66 -1.97 -8.59
C ASN A 6 -5.18 -3.05 -7.64
N THR A 7 -4.35 -4.05 -7.33
CA THR A 7 -4.72 -5.19 -6.50
C THR A 7 -4.03 -5.13 -5.14
N ILE A 8 -4.58 -5.86 -4.18
CA ILE A 8 -3.91 -6.21 -2.94
C ILE A 8 -3.92 -7.72 -2.83
N ASP A 9 -2.74 -8.32 -2.68
CA ASP A 9 -2.59 -9.74 -2.36
C ASP A 9 -2.27 -9.87 -0.87
N MET A 10 -2.98 -10.74 -0.18
CA MET A 10 -2.81 -10.95 1.26
C MET A 10 -2.48 -12.39 1.55
N PHE A 11 -1.63 -12.62 2.55
CA PHE A 11 -1.39 -13.94 3.14
C PHE A 11 -0.99 -13.80 4.60
N GLN A 12 -1.29 -14.83 5.39
CA GLN A 12 -0.92 -14.89 6.79
C GLN A 12 0.35 -15.72 6.97
N VAL A 13 1.23 -15.30 7.87
CA VAL A 13 2.39 -16.08 8.33
C VAL A 13 2.30 -16.28 9.84
N ILE A 14 2.35 -17.52 10.31
CA ILE A 14 2.39 -17.89 11.72
C ILE A 14 3.62 -18.78 11.92
N GLU A 15 4.49 -18.42 12.88
CA GLU A 15 5.70 -19.20 13.21
C GLU A 15 6.57 -19.53 11.97
N GLY A 16 6.69 -18.56 11.06
CA GLY A 16 7.48 -18.70 9.82
C GLY A 16 6.81 -19.55 8.73
N LYS A 17 5.57 -20.01 8.94
CA LYS A 17 4.81 -20.78 7.95
C LYS A 17 3.68 -19.93 7.39
N ALA A 18 3.67 -19.79 6.06
CA ALA A 18 2.55 -19.19 5.36
C ALA A 18 1.33 -20.13 5.44
N SER A 19 0.17 -19.58 5.75
CA SER A 19 -1.09 -20.31 5.69
C SER A 19 -1.62 -20.28 4.25
N PRO A 20 -1.61 -21.40 3.51
CA PRO A 20 -2.04 -21.43 2.11
C PRO A 20 -3.53 -21.14 1.95
N ASN A 21 -4.32 -21.33 3.01
CA ASN A 21 -5.77 -21.10 3.02
C ASN A 21 -6.16 -19.62 3.09
N LEU A 22 -5.19 -18.72 3.22
CA LEU A 22 -5.41 -17.28 3.42
C LEU A 22 -4.75 -16.44 2.32
N PHE A 23 -4.48 -17.04 1.16
CA PHE A 23 -3.99 -16.33 -0.02
C PHE A 23 -5.15 -15.83 -0.88
N GLU A 24 -5.28 -14.52 -1.05
CA GLU A 24 -6.22 -13.98 -2.03
C GLU A 24 -5.79 -12.61 -2.53
N GLY A 25 -6.03 -12.40 -3.83
CA GLY A 25 -5.95 -11.10 -4.48
C GLY A 25 -7.32 -10.42 -4.52
N ILE A 26 -7.38 -9.19 -4.02
CA ILE A 26 -8.56 -8.34 -4.11
C ILE A 26 -8.33 -7.30 -5.19
N GLU A 27 -9.10 -7.40 -6.27
CA GLU A 27 -9.05 -6.46 -7.37
C GLU A 27 -9.60 -5.08 -6.97
N ASN A 28 -9.12 -4.06 -7.68
CA ASN A 28 -9.54 -2.66 -7.53
C ASN A 28 -9.43 -2.12 -6.09
N SER A 29 -8.61 -2.74 -5.25
CA SER A 29 -8.44 -2.36 -3.85
C SER A 29 -7.07 -1.78 -3.51
N GLY A 30 -6.14 -1.77 -4.47
CA GLY A 30 -4.83 -1.16 -4.28
C GLY A 30 -4.85 0.37 -4.18
N VAL A 31 -3.66 0.96 -4.06
CA VAL A 31 -3.45 2.41 -3.84
C VAL A 31 -4.01 3.31 -4.95
N VAL A 32 -4.42 2.74 -6.10
CA VAL A 32 -5.17 3.48 -7.11
C VAL A 32 -6.48 4.08 -6.56
N LYS A 33 -7.09 3.46 -5.53
CA LYS A 33 -8.27 4.02 -4.84
C LYS A 33 -7.97 5.39 -4.26
N ILE A 34 -6.82 5.55 -3.61
CA ILE A 34 -6.37 6.82 -3.02
C ILE A 34 -6.20 7.89 -4.09
N ALA A 35 -5.62 7.50 -5.24
CA ALA A 35 -5.46 8.41 -6.37
C ALA A 35 -6.82 8.87 -6.93
N LYS A 36 -7.82 7.98 -7.02
CA LYS A 36 -9.18 8.34 -7.44
C LYS A 36 -9.82 9.35 -6.46
N LEU A 37 -9.74 9.09 -5.16
CA LEU A 37 -10.26 10.00 -4.12
C LEU A 37 -9.63 11.39 -4.23
N LEU A 38 -8.32 11.45 -4.42
CA LEU A 38 -7.60 12.72 -4.60
C LEU A 38 -8.02 13.46 -5.89
N ILE A 39 -8.15 12.75 -7.00
CA ILE A 39 -8.60 13.33 -8.28
C ILE A 39 -10.01 13.91 -8.12
N ASP A 40 -10.93 13.14 -7.54
CA ASP A 40 -12.30 13.58 -7.29
C ASP A 40 -12.36 14.78 -6.33
N HIS A 41 -11.51 14.78 -5.29
CA HIS A 41 -11.38 15.89 -4.36
C HIS A 41 -10.92 17.17 -5.08
N ILE A 42 -9.82 17.11 -5.83
CA ILE A 42 -9.27 18.27 -6.56
C ILE A 42 -10.28 18.78 -7.59
N LYS A 43 -11.02 17.89 -8.26
CA LYS A 43 -12.09 18.29 -9.16
C LYS A 43 -13.21 19.04 -8.43
N LYS A 44 -13.62 18.58 -7.25
CA LYS A 44 -14.70 19.20 -6.46
C LYS A 44 -14.28 20.52 -5.79
N THR A 45 -13.07 20.59 -5.23
CA THR A 45 -12.63 21.73 -4.41
C THR A 45 -11.91 22.81 -5.20
N MET A 46 -11.31 22.45 -6.34
CA MET A 46 -10.49 23.35 -7.15
C MET A 46 -10.97 23.50 -8.60
N ASP A 47 -12.06 22.82 -8.99
CA ASP A 47 -12.58 22.70 -10.36
C ASP A 47 -11.49 22.36 -11.39
N ARG A 48 -10.68 21.34 -11.06
CA ARG A 48 -9.51 20.95 -11.84
C ARG A 48 -9.52 19.47 -12.13
N ASP A 49 -9.29 19.16 -13.40
CA ASP A 49 -9.03 17.80 -13.84
C ASP A 49 -7.52 17.53 -13.75
N ILE A 50 -7.15 16.46 -13.06
CA ILE A 50 -5.76 16.00 -12.94
C ILE A 50 -5.67 14.52 -13.35
N THR A 51 -4.52 14.14 -13.86
CA THR A 51 -4.21 12.77 -14.28
C THR A 51 -3.78 11.90 -13.08
N TYR A 52 -3.81 10.58 -13.26
CA TYR A 52 -3.25 9.64 -12.27
C TYR A 52 -1.76 9.86 -12.00
N ASN A 53 -1.00 10.35 -12.99
CA ASN A 53 0.42 10.64 -12.80
C ASN A 53 0.62 11.85 -11.88
N GLU A 54 -0.18 12.90 -12.06
CA GLU A 54 -0.17 14.06 -11.16
C GLU A 54 -0.65 13.67 -9.76
N ALA A 55 -1.72 12.86 -9.66
CA ALA A 55 -2.18 12.32 -8.38
C ALA A 55 -1.06 11.52 -7.67
N LYS A 56 -0.30 10.70 -8.40
CA LYS A 56 0.85 9.96 -7.85
C LYS A 56 1.92 10.89 -7.27
N GLU A 57 2.23 11.98 -7.97
CA GLU A 57 3.20 12.97 -7.52
C GLU A 57 2.71 13.70 -6.27
N ILE A 58 1.44 14.13 -6.26
CA ILE A 58 0.82 14.79 -5.12
C ILE A 58 0.78 13.85 -3.90
N LEU A 59 0.35 12.59 -4.05
CA LEU A 59 0.36 11.60 -2.96
C LEU A 59 1.76 11.33 -2.40
N SER A 60 2.81 11.49 -3.22
CA SER A 60 4.19 11.30 -2.79
C SER A 60 4.78 12.56 -2.14
N THR A 61 4.34 13.75 -2.52
CA THR A 61 4.99 15.02 -2.15
C THR A 61 4.15 15.91 -1.24
N GLY A 62 2.84 15.62 -1.12
CA GLY A 62 1.86 16.48 -0.48
C GLY A 62 1.57 17.77 -1.25
N LYS A 63 2.05 17.93 -2.50
CA LYS A 63 2.07 19.22 -3.18
C LYS A 63 1.50 19.14 -4.59
N LEU A 64 0.60 20.07 -4.91
CA LEU A 64 0.11 20.31 -6.26
C LEU A 64 0.85 21.52 -6.85
N LYS A 65 1.58 21.31 -7.95
CA LYS A 65 2.31 22.38 -8.65
C LYS A 65 1.68 22.71 -9.99
N ILE A 66 1.28 23.97 -10.16
CA ILE A 66 0.61 24.46 -11.36
C ILE A 66 1.23 25.80 -11.74
N ARG A 67 1.82 25.90 -12.95
CA ARG A 67 2.41 27.16 -13.45
C ARG A 67 3.31 27.85 -12.40
N ASN A 68 4.16 27.06 -11.75
CA ASN A 68 5.03 27.45 -10.62
C ASN A 68 4.34 27.90 -9.32
N GLN A 69 3.01 27.89 -9.23
CA GLN A 69 2.32 28.01 -7.95
C GLN A 69 2.25 26.63 -7.28
N VAL A 70 2.57 26.59 -6.00
CA VAL A 70 2.54 25.37 -5.19
C VAL A 70 1.40 25.49 -4.19
N THR A 71 0.45 24.56 -4.27
CA THR A 71 -0.58 24.37 -3.25
C THR A 71 -0.16 23.21 -2.36
N ASP A 72 -0.11 23.45 -1.06
CA ASP A 72 0.11 22.40 -0.07
C ASP A 72 -1.19 21.64 0.16
N LEU A 73 -1.14 20.33 -0.04
CA LEU A 73 -2.23 19.36 0.14
C LEU A 73 -1.82 18.27 1.14
N SER A 74 -0.78 18.51 1.95
CA SER A 74 -0.21 17.48 2.82
C SER A 74 -1.21 16.94 3.85
N LYS A 75 -2.15 17.79 4.30
CA LYS A 75 -3.21 17.39 5.25
C LYS A 75 -4.22 16.46 4.60
N GLU A 76 -4.72 16.84 3.43
CA GLU A 76 -5.67 16.07 2.63
C GLU A 76 -5.06 14.73 2.22
N VAL A 77 -3.78 14.73 1.81
CA VAL A 77 -3.05 13.49 1.51
C VAL A 77 -2.93 12.59 2.74
N ALA A 78 -2.65 13.15 3.92
CA ALA A 78 -2.59 12.37 5.15
C ALA A 78 -3.96 11.76 5.51
N GLU A 79 -5.04 12.52 5.32
CA GLU A 79 -6.41 12.03 5.52
C GLU A 79 -6.75 10.88 4.56
N PHE A 80 -6.46 11.03 3.26
CA PHE A 80 -6.71 9.95 2.28
C PHE A 80 -5.88 8.69 2.56
N LYS A 81 -4.63 8.84 3.01
CA LYS A 81 -3.79 7.70 3.43
C LYS A 81 -4.40 7.00 4.63
N LYS A 82 -4.86 7.75 5.63
CA LYS A 82 -5.49 7.22 6.84
C LYS A 82 -6.79 6.48 6.49
N GLU A 83 -7.69 7.10 5.73
CA GLU A 83 -8.95 6.49 5.30
C GLU A 83 -8.71 5.19 4.53
N TYR A 84 -7.68 5.15 3.67
CA TYR A 84 -7.30 3.94 2.97
C TYR A 84 -6.81 2.83 3.90
N LEU A 85 -5.99 3.16 4.91
CA LEU A 85 -5.53 2.17 5.87
C LEU A 85 -6.68 1.62 6.70
N GLU A 86 -7.59 2.48 7.18
CA GLU A 86 -8.80 2.04 7.89
C GLU A 86 -9.65 1.10 7.01
N GLY A 87 -9.91 1.49 5.76
CA GLY A 87 -10.64 0.64 4.82
C GLY A 87 -9.92 -0.67 4.47
N LEU A 88 -8.58 -0.69 4.49
CA LEU A 88 -7.81 -1.92 4.32
C LEU A 88 -8.01 -2.88 5.51
N MET A 89 -8.02 -2.34 6.73
CA MET A 89 -8.28 -3.13 7.93
C MET A 89 -9.70 -3.72 7.90
N ASP A 90 -10.69 -2.91 7.52
CA ASP A 90 -12.07 -3.36 7.34
C ASP A 90 -12.19 -4.49 6.32
N ILE A 91 -11.47 -4.40 5.19
CA ILE A 91 -11.44 -5.46 4.17
C ILE A 91 -10.85 -6.75 4.74
N ILE A 92 -9.79 -6.66 5.54
CA ILE A 92 -9.16 -7.82 6.17
C ILE A 92 -10.13 -8.46 7.18
N GLU A 93 -10.78 -7.65 8.02
CA GLU A 93 -11.67 -8.14 9.06
C GLU A 93 -12.99 -8.69 8.53
N ALA A 94 -13.57 -8.06 7.50
CA ALA A 94 -14.77 -8.55 6.83
C ALA A 94 -14.59 -9.99 6.32
N LYS A 95 -13.35 -10.34 6.01
CA LYS A 95 -13.02 -11.60 5.36
C LYS A 95 -12.48 -12.67 6.30
N TYR A 96 -11.63 -12.28 7.23
CA TYR A 96 -10.95 -13.19 8.14
C TYR A 96 -11.44 -13.07 9.60
N GLY A 97 -12.48 -12.27 9.81
CA GLY A 97 -12.98 -11.92 11.15
C GLY A 97 -11.97 -11.08 11.91
N LYS A 98 -11.99 -11.18 13.24
CA LYS A 98 -11.03 -10.50 14.13
C LYS A 98 -9.64 -11.15 14.12
N ILE A 99 -9.08 -11.38 12.93
CA ILE A 99 -7.76 -11.97 12.77
C ILE A 99 -6.66 -10.99 13.18
N LEU A 100 -6.88 -9.69 12.96
CA LEU A 100 -5.91 -8.63 13.25
C LEU A 100 -5.59 -8.57 14.75
N ASP A 101 -6.58 -8.77 15.63
CA ASP A 101 -6.42 -8.88 17.08
C ASP A 101 -5.44 -10.00 17.52
N LYS A 102 -5.20 -10.98 16.65
CA LYS A 102 -4.33 -12.14 16.93
C LYS A 102 -2.95 -12.02 16.28
N MET A 103 -2.72 -10.99 15.47
CA MET A 103 -1.46 -10.79 14.76
C MET A 103 -0.57 -9.82 15.53
N ASP A 104 0.74 -10.02 15.43
CA ASP A 104 1.70 -9.08 16.03
C ASP A 104 1.86 -7.81 15.19
N ASN A 105 1.83 -7.96 13.86
CA ASN A 105 2.05 -6.86 12.92
C ASN A 105 1.32 -7.12 11.58
N LEU A 106 0.97 -6.05 10.87
CA LEU A 106 0.57 -6.04 9.46
C LEU A 106 1.71 -5.49 8.60
N TYR A 107 2.28 -6.32 7.72
CA TYR A 107 3.33 -5.87 6.81
C TYR A 107 2.75 -5.41 5.47
N LEU A 108 3.06 -4.18 5.07
CA LEU A 108 2.73 -3.67 3.73
C LEU A 108 3.99 -3.66 2.87
N ILE A 109 3.95 -4.39 1.76
CA ILE A 109 5.04 -4.47 0.78
C ILE A 109 4.56 -4.10 -0.63
N GLY A 110 5.47 -4.05 -1.60
CA GLY A 110 5.16 -3.67 -2.98
C GLY A 110 5.21 -2.16 -3.22
N GLY A 111 5.05 -1.75 -4.48
CA GLY A 111 5.24 -0.36 -4.90
C GLY A 111 4.31 0.66 -4.23
N GLY A 112 3.10 0.24 -3.84
CA GLY A 112 2.14 1.10 -3.14
C GLY A 112 2.51 1.36 -1.66
N SER A 113 3.29 0.47 -1.04
CA SER A 113 3.65 0.58 0.38
C SER A 113 4.46 1.84 0.70
N TYR A 114 5.17 2.41 -0.28
CA TYR A 114 5.94 3.65 -0.12
C TYR A 114 5.10 4.83 0.35
N LEU A 115 3.79 4.84 0.12
CA LEU A 115 2.90 5.89 0.63
C LEU A 115 2.77 5.87 2.15
N PHE A 116 3.09 4.75 2.79
CA PHE A 116 2.92 4.53 4.23
C PHE A 116 4.25 4.31 4.94
N ALA A 117 5.38 4.60 4.27
CA ALA A 117 6.71 4.41 4.84
C ALA A 117 6.99 5.30 6.07
N ASP A 118 6.22 6.38 6.21
CA ASP A 118 6.23 7.36 7.29
C ASP A 118 5.11 7.12 8.33
N THR A 119 4.40 5.99 8.28
CA THR A 119 3.35 5.68 9.26
C THR A 119 3.93 5.60 10.68
N GLU A 120 3.24 6.23 11.64
CA GLU A 120 3.55 6.15 13.08
C GLU A 120 2.84 4.96 13.75
N ASP A 121 2.03 4.22 12.99
CA ASP A 121 1.27 3.08 13.49
C ASP A 121 2.21 1.97 14.02
N THR A 122 1.92 1.47 15.22
CA THR A 122 2.75 0.46 15.89
C THR A 122 2.47 -0.96 15.44
N PHE A 123 1.35 -1.21 14.77
CA PHE A 123 0.94 -2.50 14.23
C PHE A 123 1.33 -2.64 12.75
N ILE A 124 1.23 -1.55 11.98
CA ILE A 124 1.56 -1.53 10.55
C ILE A 124 3.06 -1.33 10.35
N ARG A 125 3.66 -2.20 9.53
CA ARG A 125 5.10 -2.19 9.23
C ARG A 125 5.33 -2.09 7.73
N VAL A 126 6.14 -1.11 7.34
CA VAL A 126 6.60 -0.95 5.96
C VAL A 126 8.11 -1.10 5.91
N PRO A 127 8.66 -1.99 5.05
CA PRO A 127 10.10 -2.02 4.83
C PRO A 127 10.64 -0.65 4.43
N LYS A 128 11.83 -0.28 4.93
CA LYS A 128 12.44 1.03 4.63
C LYS A 128 13.17 1.06 3.28
N LYS A 129 13.43 -0.11 2.70
CA LYS A 129 14.25 -0.26 1.50
C LYS A 129 13.72 -1.39 0.63
N ASP A 130 13.81 -1.20 -0.69
CA ASP A 130 13.57 -2.22 -1.72
C ASP A 130 12.17 -2.87 -1.65
N ASN A 131 11.19 -2.16 -1.09
CA ASN A 131 9.84 -2.65 -0.77
C ASN A 131 9.14 -3.28 -1.98
N GLU A 132 9.37 -2.72 -3.17
CA GLU A 132 8.83 -3.19 -4.45
C GLU A 132 9.39 -4.55 -4.89
N TYR A 133 10.55 -4.94 -4.37
CA TYR A 133 11.27 -6.15 -4.76
C TYR A 133 11.09 -7.32 -3.79
N TYR A 134 10.35 -7.16 -2.69
CA TYR A 134 10.23 -8.20 -1.65
C TYR A 134 9.70 -9.53 -2.18
N ASN A 135 8.76 -9.49 -3.14
CA ASN A 135 8.28 -10.71 -3.81
C ASN A 135 9.42 -11.40 -4.57
N ALA A 136 10.21 -10.64 -5.34
CA ALA A 136 11.33 -11.18 -6.12
C ALA A 136 12.46 -11.70 -5.22
N ILE A 137 12.78 -10.98 -4.14
CA ILE A 137 13.76 -11.40 -3.12
C ILE A 137 13.31 -12.71 -2.47
N GLY A 138 12.03 -12.81 -2.09
CA GLY A 138 11.45 -14.02 -1.52
C GLY A 138 11.58 -15.23 -2.47
N PHE A 139 11.22 -15.05 -3.74
CA PHE A 139 11.39 -16.11 -4.75
C PHE A 139 12.84 -16.51 -4.96
N TYR A 140 13.77 -15.55 -4.99
CA TYR A 140 15.19 -15.81 -5.11
C TYR A 140 15.73 -16.62 -3.92
N LEU A 141 15.40 -16.22 -2.69
CA LEU A 141 15.82 -16.94 -1.47
C LEU A 141 15.22 -18.34 -1.39
N TYR A 142 13.96 -18.50 -1.81
CA TYR A 142 13.32 -19.81 -1.89
C TYR A 142 14.03 -20.72 -2.88
N ALA A 143 14.35 -20.22 -4.07
CA ALA A 143 15.08 -20.97 -5.10
C ALA A 143 16.47 -21.42 -4.60
N LEU A 144 17.23 -20.53 -3.94
CA LEU A 144 18.53 -20.85 -3.35
C LEU A 144 18.42 -21.95 -2.29
N ASN A 145 17.48 -21.83 -1.35
CA ASN A 145 17.27 -22.82 -0.29
C ASN A 145 16.81 -24.19 -0.81
N THR A 146 16.13 -24.20 -1.96
CA THR A 146 15.70 -25.46 -2.58
C THR A 146 16.87 -26.10 -3.33
N ALA A 147 17.66 -25.32 -4.06
CA ALA A 147 18.83 -25.80 -4.79
C ALA A 147 19.92 -26.40 -3.89
N THR A 148 20.13 -25.84 -2.68
CA THR A 148 21.11 -26.35 -1.71
C THR A 148 20.67 -27.62 -0.97
N LYS A 149 19.38 -27.99 -1.02
CA LYS A 149 18.85 -29.23 -0.42
C LYS A 149 18.91 -30.44 -1.36
N VAL A 150 19.33 -30.25 -2.62
CA VAL A 150 19.45 -31.31 -3.63
C VAL A 150 20.92 -31.70 -3.89
N GLY A 151 21.86 -31.22 -3.07
CA GLY A 151 23.27 -31.63 -3.06
C GLY A 151 23.65 -32.25 -1.73
#